data_AF-A0A7X8WS34-F1
#
_entry.id   AF-A0A7X8WS34-F1
#
_cell.length_a   1.000
_cell.length_b   1.000
_cell.length_c   1.000
_cell.angle_alpha   90.00
_cell.angle_beta   90.00
_cell.angle_gamma   90.00
#
_symmetry.space_group_name_H-M   'P 1'
#
loop_
_entity.id
_entity.type
_entity.pdbx_description
1 polymer ?
#
loop_
_entity_poly.entity_id
_entity_poly.type
_entity_poly.pdbx_seq_one_letter_code
_entity_poly.pdbx_strand_id
1 'polypeptide(L)'
;MSYPFVDIQALVATFGDTMAERGRSYVAQDRVLTLKFNEETGRLVGRVRGSEDKIWRASVTLRKTDGSLGGIPIWDVDWATCSCPVGLDCKHAAALIFESNQRTVATSDVLTAADLEQSHEPQDSEAGIPGLSWRQVVNELLPVIDSDQEFTDVALGVEIDALHTEPSGYRTRFVWREATASGLENQTDLTVRLRPLRVGARGRWIKGNMNWTMFDLPFHQSAHGEYQFLPEQHDALHELNRLYTSSVSSLGSNDVITLATINMPQMWDVLDKI
;
A
#
# COMPACT_ATOMS: atom_id res chain seq x y z
N MET A 1 19.59 27.59 5.44
CA MET A 1 20.26 26.30 5.71
C MET A 1 19.78 25.35 4.63
N SER A 2 20.69 24.83 3.81
CA SER A 2 20.33 23.89 2.74
C SER A 2 20.05 22.52 3.35
N TYR A 3 18.98 21.86 2.92
CA TYR A 3 18.66 20.49 3.30
C TYR A 3 19.23 19.52 2.24
N PRO A 4 19.59 18.28 2.61
CA PRO A 4 20.08 17.31 1.64
C PRO A 4 18.94 16.85 0.75
N PHE A 5 19.24 16.65 -0.53
CA PHE A 5 18.35 15.95 -1.47
C PHE A 5 18.80 14.50 -1.58
N VAL A 6 17.87 13.57 -1.41
CA VAL A 6 18.10 12.12 -1.55
C VAL A 6 17.26 11.61 -2.70
N ASP A 7 17.86 10.80 -3.57
CA ASP A 7 17.14 10.17 -4.67
C ASP A 7 16.04 9.23 -4.14
N ILE A 8 14.86 9.28 -4.75
CA ILE A 8 13.73 8.42 -4.41
C ILE A 8 14.11 6.94 -4.62
N GLN A 9 14.90 6.61 -5.64
CA GLN A 9 15.35 5.24 -5.88
C GLN A 9 16.26 4.74 -4.75
N ALA A 10 17.18 5.58 -4.28
CA ALA A 10 18.04 5.26 -3.14
C ALA A 10 17.22 5.06 -1.85
N LEU A 11 16.23 5.93 -1.61
CA LEU A 11 15.30 5.78 -0.50
C LEU A 11 14.51 4.46 -0.60
N VAL A 12 13.95 4.12 -1.76
CA VAL A 12 13.17 2.89 -1.93
C VAL A 12 14.06 1.66 -1.74
N ALA A 13 15.29 1.69 -2.24
CA ALA A 13 16.25 0.60 -2.05
C ALA A 13 16.57 0.33 -0.57
N THR A 14 16.66 1.36 0.28
CA THR A 14 16.96 1.19 1.71
C THR A 14 15.72 0.85 2.55
N PHE A 15 14.60 1.54 2.31
CA PHE A 15 13.41 1.45 3.18
C PHE A 15 12.37 0.42 2.69
N GLY A 16 12.42 0.04 1.41
CA GLY A 16 11.38 -0.72 0.73
C GLY A 16 10.14 0.11 0.41
N ASP A 17 9.40 -0.31 -0.62
CA ASP A 17 8.27 0.43 -1.19
C ASP A 17 7.21 0.80 -0.14
N THR A 18 6.88 -0.12 0.75
CA THR A 18 5.83 0.08 1.76
C THR A 18 6.20 1.18 2.76
N MET A 19 7.45 1.24 3.22
CA MET A 19 7.86 2.26 4.20
C MET A 19 8.11 3.60 3.53
N ALA A 20 8.59 3.60 2.29
CA ALA A 20 8.70 4.78 1.45
C ALA A 20 7.33 5.45 1.25
N GLU A 21 6.33 4.69 0.80
CA GLU A 21 4.98 5.22 0.53
C GLU A 21 4.29 5.72 1.81
N ARG A 22 4.43 4.97 2.92
CA ARG A 22 3.94 5.43 4.23
C ARG A 22 4.66 6.68 4.72
N GLY A 23 5.96 6.80 4.45
CA GLY A 23 6.75 8.00 4.77
C GLY A 23 6.27 9.22 3.99
N ARG A 24 6.05 9.07 2.69
CA ARG A 24 5.45 10.10 1.82
C ARG A 24 4.08 10.55 2.34
N SER A 25 3.22 9.59 2.68
CA SER A 25 1.90 9.87 3.27
C SER A 25 1.98 10.66 4.59
N TYR A 26 3.01 10.45 5.40
CA TYR A 26 3.18 11.18 6.67
C TYR A 26 3.60 12.63 6.46
N VAL A 27 4.41 12.90 5.43
CA VAL A 27 4.75 14.27 5.04
C VAL A 27 3.53 14.99 4.49
N ALA A 28 2.75 14.34 3.61
CA ALA A 28 1.50 14.91 3.08
C ALA A 28 0.44 15.25 4.15
N GLN A 29 0.57 14.68 5.35
CA GLN A 29 -0.32 14.94 6.50
C GLN A 29 0.32 15.87 7.55
N ASP A 30 1.40 16.60 7.20
CA ASP A 30 2.12 17.52 8.09
C ASP A 30 2.55 16.87 9.43
N ARG A 31 2.91 15.58 9.39
CA ARG A 31 3.29 14.84 10.60
C ARG A 31 4.75 15.04 11.00
N VAL A 32 5.59 15.63 10.14
CA VAL A 32 6.99 15.94 10.46
C VAL A 32 7.05 17.27 11.22
N LEU A 33 7.31 17.19 12.52
CA LEU A 33 7.23 18.34 13.43
C LEU A 33 8.52 19.17 13.43
N THR A 34 9.66 18.52 13.28
CA THR A 34 10.97 19.17 13.28
C THR A 34 11.92 18.42 12.38
N LEU A 35 12.76 19.15 11.65
CA LEU A 35 13.83 18.60 10.82
C LEU A 35 15.10 19.44 10.98
N LYS A 36 16.21 18.78 11.28
CA LYS A 36 17.55 19.38 11.38
C LYS A 36 18.56 18.52 10.63
N PHE A 37 19.39 19.15 9.84
CA PHE A 37 20.48 18.49 9.13
C PHE A 37 21.83 19.01 9.64
N ASN A 38 22.78 18.09 9.81
CA ASN A 38 24.19 18.40 10.03
C ASN A 38 24.98 17.88 8.82
N GLU A 39 25.52 18.81 8.02
CA GLU A 39 26.26 18.48 6.80
C GLU A 39 27.62 17.82 7.09
N GLU A 40 28.33 18.24 8.14
CA GLU A 40 29.63 17.66 8.52
C GLU A 40 29.50 16.18 8.89
N THR A 41 28.41 15.81 9.56
CA THR A 41 28.17 14.42 9.98
C THR A 41 27.23 13.65 9.05
N GLY A 42 26.69 14.29 8.00
CA GLY A 42 25.65 13.72 7.14
C GLY A 42 24.38 13.29 7.89
N ARG A 43 24.07 13.89 9.07
CA ARG A 43 23.01 13.37 9.95
C ARG A 43 21.75 14.20 9.86
N LEU A 44 20.66 13.58 9.41
CA LEU A 44 19.33 14.16 9.33
C LEU A 44 18.48 13.67 10.51
N VAL A 45 18.07 14.58 11.40
CA VAL A 45 17.35 14.23 12.63
C VAL A 45 16.05 15.01 12.72
N GLY A 46 14.98 14.33 13.14
CA GLY A 46 13.68 14.96 13.27
C GLY A 46 12.76 14.28 14.26
N ARG A 47 11.57 14.87 14.38
CA ARG A 47 10.46 14.34 15.19
C ARG A 47 9.25 14.19 14.29
N VAL A 48 8.60 13.04 14.36
CA VAL A 48 7.46 12.69 13.51
C VAL A 48 6.31 12.18 14.37
N ARG A 49 5.11 12.68 14.13
CA ARG A 49 3.87 12.23 14.77
C ARG A 49 3.42 10.89 14.16
N GLY A 50 3.26 9.88 15.00
CA GLY A 50 2.74 8.55 14.64
C GLY A 50 1.21 8.50 14.58
N SER A 51 0.65 7.31 14.33
CA SER A 51 -0.81 7.11 14.22
C SER A 51 -1.60 7.29 15.53
N GLU A 52 -0.96 7.17 16.70
CA GLU A 52 -1.59 7.40 18.01
C GLU A 52 -1.20 8.76 18.62
N ASP A 53 -0.89 9.74 17.78
CA ASP A 53 -0.31 11.05 18.16
C ASP A 53 1.02 11.01 18.93
N LYS A 54 1.56 9.82 19.22
CA LYS A 54 2.89 9.63 19.80
C LYS A 54 3.96 10.21 18.89
N ILE A 55 4.88 10.98 19.47
CA ILE A 55 5.96 11.63 18.73
C ILE A 55 7.21 10.77 18.82
N TRP A 56 7.70 10.33 17.67
CA TRP A 56 8.92 9.54 17.55
C TRP A 56 10.07 10.40 17.07
N ARG A 57 11.25 10.20 17.66
CA ARG A 57 12.52 10.73 17.16
C ARG A 57 13.09 9.77 16.12
N ALA A 58 13.40 10.28 14.93
CA ALA A 58 14.09 9.55 13.87
C ALA A 58 15.42 10.24 13.52
N SER A 59 16.38 9.43 13.08
CA SER A 59 17.72 9.84 12.65
C SER A 59 18.11 9.03 11.42
N VAL A 60 18.49 9.72 10.36
CA VAL A 60 18.99 9.12 9.12
C VAL A 60 20.44 9.54 8.95
N THR A 61 21.30 8.57 8.66
CA THR A 61 22.70 8.82 8.29
C THR A 61 22.80 8.81 6.78
N LEU A 62 23.26 9.91 6.22
CA LEU A 62 23.35 10.14 4.78
C LEU A 62 24.82 10.25 4.39
N ARG A 63 25.14 9.70 3.22
CA ARG A 63 26.46 9.82 2.60
C ARG A 63 26.36 10.66 1.34
N LYS A 64 27.24 11.65 1.21
CA LYS A 64 27.31 12.50 0.03
C LYS A 64 27.78 11.66 -1.16
N THR A 65 27.10 11.78 -2.29
CA THR A 65 27.52 11.17 -3.56
C THR A 65 28.30 12.17 -4.40
N ASP A 66 28.99 11.68 -5.43
CA ASP A 66 29.63 12.55 -6.43
C ASP A 66 28.62 13.15 -7.44
N GLY A 67 27.35 12.75 -7.35
CA GLY A 67 26.27 13.22 -8.22
C GLY A 67 25.63 14.54 -7.76
N SER A 68 25.08 15.28 -8.73
CA SER A 68 24.25 16.44 -8.46
C SER A 68 23.07 16.51 -9.42
N LEU A 69 21.92 17.00 -8.95
CA LEU A 69 20.73 17.24 -9.75
C LEU A 69 20.47 18.76 -9.77
N GLY A 70 20.53 19.40 -10.95
CA GLY A 70 20.34 20.85 -11.06
C GLY A 70 21.34 21.67 -10.21
N GLY A 71 22.56 21.15 -10.01
CA GLY A 71 23.58 21.77 -9.14
C GLY A 71 23.41 21.49 -7.65
N ILE A 72 22.41 20.69 -7.24
CA ILE A 72 22.19 20.28 -5.85
C ILE A 72 22.87 18.94 -5.59
N PRO A 73 23.72 18.82 -4.55
CA PRO A 73 24.36 17.56 -4.23
C PRO A 73 23.34 16.46 -3.87
N ILE A 74 23.50 15.29 -4.49
CA ILE A 74 22.69 14.11 -4.17
C ILE A 74 23.34 13.37 -3.00
N TRP A 75 22.49 12.93 -2.07
CA TRP A 75 22.86 12.13 -0.92
C TRP A 75 22.25 10.73 -1.03
N ASP A 76 22.98 9.75 -0.55
CA ASP A 76 22.56 8.35 -0.44
C ASP A 76 22.29 8.00 1.03
N VAL A 77 21.49 6.96 1.27
CA VAL A 77 21.11 6.54 2.62
C VAL A 77 21.98 5.36 3.06
N ASP A 78 22.75 5.55 4.13
CA ASP A 78 23.51 4.44 4.72
C ASP A 78 22.62 3.60 5.64
N TRP A 79 21.93 4.23 6.59
CA TRP A 79 20.99 3.57 7.50
C TRP A 79 20.11 4.58 8.23
N ALA A 80 18.96 4.13 8.74
CA ALA A 80 18.09 4.94 9.57
C ALA A 80 17.63 4.27 10.86
N THR A 81 17.53 5.07 11.92
CA THR A 81 16.92 4.66 13.20
C THR A 81 15.77 5.53 13.59
N CYS A 82 14.87 4.92 14.35
CA CYS A 82 13.74 5.56 14.97
C CYS A 82 13.49 4.97 16.35
N SER A 83 13.03 5.82 17.27
CA SER A 83 12.59 5.40 18.61
C SER A 83 11.26 4.64 18.62
N CYS A 84 10.61 4.46 17.46
CA CYS A 84 9.37 3.72 17.35
C CYS A 84 9.58 2.19 17.47
N PRO A 85 8.51 1.41 17.70
CA PRO A 85 8.61 -0.05 17.88
C PRO A 85 9.24 -0.81 16.70
N VAL A 86 9.23 -0.23 15.49
CA VAL A 86 9.88 -0.81 14.29
C VAL A 86 11.40 -0.67 14.36
N GLY A 87 11.90 0.40 14.98
CA GLY A 87 13.34 0.62 15.14
C GLY A 87 14.03 1.14 13.87
N LEU A 88 14.33 0.25 12.93
CA LEU A 88 15.12 0.55 11.73
C LEU A 88 14.23 0.81 10.52
N ASP A 89 14.70 1.67 9.62
CA ASP A 89 14.15 1.90 8.26
C ASP A 89 12.63 2.01 8.20
N CYS A 90 12.06 2.63 9.23
CA CYS A 90 10.62 2.79 9.35
C CYS A 90 10.12 4.00 8.55
N LYS A 91 8.81 4.03 8.30
CA LYS A 91 8.11 5.18 7.67
C LYS A 91 8.44 6.55 8.28
N HIS A 92 8.74 6.64 9.59
CA HIS A 92 9.08 7.93 10.21
C HIS A 92 10.44 8.45 9.75
N ALA A 93 11.40 7.56 9.53
CA ALA A 93 12.71 7.93 9.00
C ALA A 93 12.62 8.27 7.51
N ALA A 94 11.85 7.49 6.72
CA ALA A 94 11.53 7.84 5.33
C ALA A 94 10.86 9.22 5.22
N ALA A 95 9.92 9.53 6.13
CA ALA A 95 9.26 10.85 6.19
C ALA A 95 10.25 12.01 6.40
N LEU A 96 11.34 11.81 7.16
CA LEU A 96 12.36 12.87 7.30
C LEU A 96 13.04 13.18 5.97
N ILE A 97 13.29 12.17 5.15
CA ILE A 97 13.95 12.34 3.85
C ILE A 97 13.01 13.04 2.86
N PHE A 98 11.74 12.63 2.81
CA PHE A 98 10.76 13.32 1.96
C PHE A 98 10.57 14.78 2.35
N GLU A 99 10.48 15.08 3.66
CA GLU A 99 10.44 16.47 4.16
C GLU A 99 11.72 17.23 3.77
N SER A 100 12.88 16.58 3.86
CA SER A 100 14.17 17.16 3.45
C SER A 100 14.14 17.55 1.98
N ASN A 101 13.74 16.62 1.10
CA ASN A 101 13.64 16.84 -0.34
C ASN A 101 12.69 18.00 -0.66
N GLN A 102 11.50 18.04 -0.03
CA GLN A 102 10.55 19.12 -0.23
C GLN A 102 11.12 20.48 0.17
N ARG A 103 11.84 20.57 1.29
CA ARG A 103 12.51 21.81 1.70
C ARG A 103 13.62 22.21 0.75
N THR A 104 14.40 21.26 0.26
CA THR A 104 15.47 21.52 -0.71
C THR A 104 14.90 22.10 -2.01
N VAL A 105 13.85 21.46 -2.55
CA VAL A 105 13.11 21.94 -3.73
C VAL A 105 12.54 23.34 -3.47
N ALA A 106 11.85 23.55 -2.34
CA ALA A 106 11.23 24.83 -2.01
C ALA A 106 12.24 25.97 -1.81
N THR A 107 13.48 25.67 -1.40
CA THR A 107 14.56 26.66 -1.24
C THR A 107 15.41 26.89 -2.49
N SER A 108 15.24 26.06 -3.52
CA SER A 108 16.03 26.17 -4.74
C SER A 108 15.18 26.80 -5.85
N ASP A 109 15.51 28.04 -6.23
CA ASP A 109 14.93 28.71 -7.42
C ASP A 109 15.25 27.95 -8.73
N VAL A 110 16.12 26.94 -8.65
CA VAL A 110 16.63 26.09 -9.75
C VAL A 110 15.94 24.72 -9.79
N LEU A 111 15.02 24.41 -8.86
CA LEU A 111 14.21 23.19 -8.93
C LEU A 111 12.75 23.56 -9.18
N THR A 112 12.43 23.84 -10.43
CA THR A 112 11.04 23.82 -10.89
C THR A 112 10.54 22.37 -10.92
N ALA A 113 9.22 22.15 -10.98
CA ALA A 113 8.67 20.80 -11.19
C ALA A 113 9.30 20.11 -12.42
N ALA A 114 9.77 20.89 -13.40
CA ALA A 114 10.50 20.41 -14.58
C ALA A 114 11.90 19.85 -14.23
N ASP A 115 12.59 20.32 -13.20
CA ASP A 115 13.90 19.79 -12.81
C ASP A 115 13.79 18.46 -12.03
N LEU A 116 12.67 18.26 -11.33
CA LEU A 116 12.31 16.97 -10.73
C LEU A 116 11.90 15.96 -11.82
N GLU A 117 11.24 16.43 -12.86
CA GLU A 117 10.99 15.68 -14.09
C GLU A 117 12.31 15.40 -14.84
N GLN A 118 13.30 16.30 -14.82
CA GLN A 118 14.62 16.14 -15.48
C GLN A 118 15.62 15.19 -14.81
N SER A 119 15.28 14.60 -13.65
CA SER A 119 15.99 13.39 -13.22
C SER A 119 15.73 12.19 -14.15
N HIS A 120 14.72 12.29 -15.03
CA HIS A 120 14.74 11.76 -16.40
C HIS A 120 13.59 12.40 -17.18
N GLU A 121 13.81 13.60 -17.72
CA GLU A 121 12.97 14.02 -18.83
C GLU A 121 13.51 13.23 -20.01
N PRO A 122 12.71 12.38 -20.67
CA PRO A 122 13.18 11.65 -21.81
C PRO A 122 13.69 12.69 -22.78
N GLN A 123 15.01 12.68 -23.04
CA GLN A 123 15.51 13.26 -24.25
C GLN A 123 14.58 12.72 -25.35
N ASP A 124 13.90 13.63 -26.04
CA ASP A 124 13.58 13.47 -27.46
C ASP A 124 14.92 13.19 -28.15
N SER A 125 15.37 11.97 -27.97
CA SER A 125 16.30 11.33 -28.83
C SER A 125 15.43 11.04 -30.04
N GLU A 126 15.66 11.81 -31.09
CA GLU A 126 15.55 11.35 -32.49
C GLU A 126 16.43 10.10 -32.77
N ALA A 127 16.77 9.33 -31.73
CA ALA A 127 17.34 7.99 -31.77
C ALA A 127 16.42 6.97 -31.07
N GLY A 128 15.12 7.25 -30.97
CA GLY A 128 14.16 6.17 -31.12
C GLY A 128 14.43 5.48 -32.46
N ILE A 129 14.38 4.15 -32.49
CA ILE A 129 14.43 3.40 -33.76
C ILE A 129 13.46 4.10 -34.73
N PRO A 130 13.89 4.57 -35.91
CA PRO A 130 13.06 5.40 -36.77
C PRO A 130 11.70 4.74 -37.00
N GLY A 131 10.64 5.36 -36.47
CA GLY A 131 9.25 4.89 -36.63
C GLY A 131 8.54 4.39 -35.36
N LEU A 132 9.17 4.34 -34.18
CA LEU A 132 8.50 3.89 -32.94
C LEU A 132 8.53 4.96 -31.83
N SER A 133 7.36 5.39 -31.39
CA SER A 133 7.16 6.27 -30.22
C SER A 133 7.52 5.56 -28.91
N TRP A 134 7.88 6.31 -27.85
CA TRP A 134 8.17 5.74 -26.53
C TRP A 134 7.02 4.87 -25.99
N ARG A 135 5.77 5.21 -26.32
CA ARG A 135 4.59 4.41 -25.98
C ARG A 135 4.60 3.05 -26.68
N GLN A 136 5.09 2.98 -27.93
CA GLN A 136 5.26 1.71 -28.64
C GLN A 136 6.40 0.89 -28.05
N VAL A 137 7.54 1.51 -27.71
CA VAL A 137 8.64 0.82 -27.04
C VAL A 137 8.21 0.25 -25.69
N VAL A 138 7.47 1.02 -24.89
CA VAL A 138 6.90 0.55 -23.62
C VAL A 138 5.88 -0.56 -23.85
N ASN A 139 4.97 -0.42 -24.82
CA ASN A 139 4.02 -1.49 -25.15
C ASN A 139 4.70 -2.80 -25.59
N GLU A 140 5.83 -2.73 -26.31
CA GLU A 140 6.63 -3.91 -26.68
C GLU A 140 7.35 -4.56 -25.48
N LEU A 141 7.66 -3.76 -24.45
CA LEU A 141 8.31 -4.22 -23.21
C LEU A 141 7.32 -4.69 -22.14
N LEU A 142 6.06 -4.22 -22.21
CA LEU A 142 5.01 -4.70 -21.32
C LEU A 142 4.75 -6.17 -21.65
N PRO A 143 4.62 -7.04 -20.63
CA PRO A 143 4.20 -8.41 -20.87
C PRO A 143 2.86 -8.38 -21.60
N VAL A 144 2.85 -8.91 -22.82
CA VAL A 144 1.61 -9.20 -23.52
C VAL A 144 0.92 -10.27 -22.70
N ILE A 145 -0.17 -9.89 -22.03
CA ILE A 145 -1.09 -10.87 -21.46
C ILE A 145 -1.62 -11.63 -22.68
N ASP A 146 -1.22 -12.88 -22.82
CA ASP A 146 -1.62 -13.71 -23.94
C ASP A 146 -3.15 -13.78 -23.93
N SER A 147 -3.82 -13.37 -25.00
CA SER A 147 -5.29 -13.33 -25.04
C SER A 147 -5.92 -14.72 -24.87
N ASP A 148 -5.10 -15.76 -25.05
CA ASP A 148 -5.45 -17.16 -24.93
C ASP A 148 -5.17 -17.73 -23.52
N GLN A 149 -4.73 -16.89 -22.57
CA GLN A 149 -4.48 -17.29 -21.20
C GLN A 149 -5.80 -17.57 -20.46
N GLU A 150 -6.00 -18.82 -20.03
CA GLU A 150 -7.16 -19.20 -19.24
C GLU A 150 -7.04 -18.65 -17.81
N PHE A 151 -7.97 -17.76 -17.43
CA PHE A 151 -8.06 -17.24 -16.08
C PHE A 151 -9.02 -18.07 -15.22
N THR A 152 -8.72 -18.14 -13.93
CA THR A 152 -9.61 -18.67 -12.90
C THR A 152 -10.61 -17.60 -12.53
N ASP A 153 -11.87 -17.84 -12.87
CA ASP A 153 -12.97 -16.98 -12.42
C ASP A 153 -13.08 -17.00 -10.89
N VAL A 154 -13.09 -15.80 -10.30
CA VAL A 154 -13.31 -15.58 -8.88
C VAL A 154 -14.63 -14.84 -8.69
N ALA A 155 -15.41 -15.29 -7.70
CA ALA A 155 -16.61 -14.59 -7.27
C ALA A 155 -16.51 -14.25 -5.79
N LEU A 156 -17.22 -13.19 -5.40
CA LEU A 156 -17.37 -12.81 -4.01
C LEU A 156 -18.64 -13.44 -3.43
N GLY A 157 -18.47 -14.42 -2.54
CA GLY A 157 -19.56 -14.96 -1.74
C GLY A 157 -19.97 -13.96 -0.68
N VAL A 158 -21.23 -13.51 -0.72
CA VAL A 158 -21.84 -12.62 0.27
C VAL A 158 -22.69 -13.44 1.23
N GLU A 159 -22.32 -13.42 2.51
CA GLU A 159 -23.05 -14.06 3.59
C GLU A 159 -23.61 -13.00 4.52
N ILE A 160 -24.86 -13.17 4.93
CA ILE A 160 -25.53 -12.28 5.89
C ILE A 160 -25.76 -13.10 7.16
N ASP A 161 -25.13 -12.70 8.25
CA ASP A 161 -25.35 -13.29 9.56
C ASP A 161 -26.16 -12.35 10.44
N ALA A 162 -27.02 -12.93 11.28
CA ALA A 162 -27.77 -12.23 12.32
C ALA A 162 -27.27 -12.63 13.72
N LEU A 163 -27.25 -11.67 14.65
CA LEU A 163 -26.88 -11.91 16.03
C LEU A 163 -28.00 -12.63 16.77
N HIS A 164 -27.72 -13.86 17.20
CA HIS A 164 -28.65 -14.65 17.99
C HIS A 164 -28.23 -14.66 19.46
N THR A 165 -29.20 -14.46 20.36
CA THR A 165 -29.02 -14.63 21.80
C THR A 165 -29.51 -15.99 22.22
N GLU A 166 -28.60 -16.85 22.67
CA GLU A 166 -28.93 -18.18 23.17
C GLU A 166 -28.79 -18.22 24.70
N PRO A 167 -29.76 -18.77 25.45
CA PRO A 167 -29.62 -18.99 26.88
C PRO A 167 -28.53 -20.05 27.14
N SER A 168 -27.46 -19.68 27.85
CA SER A 168 -26.36 -20.57 28.21
C SER A 168 -26.23 -20.67 29.74
N GLY A 169 -27.20 -21.35 30.37
CA GLY A 169 -27.28 -21.45 31.84
C GLY A 169 -27.55 -20.08 32.47
N TYR A 170 -26.66 -19.61 33.36
CA TYR A 170 -26.76 -18.30 34.02
C TYR A 170 -26.26 -17.11 33.19
N ARG A 171 -25.84 -17.33 31.94
CA ARG A 171 -25.33 -16.26 31.04
C ARG A 171 -26.01 -16.31 29.68
N THR A 172 -26.21 -15.16 29.07
CA THR A 172 -26.62 -15.03 27.67
C THR A 172 -25.38 -15.17 26.79
N ARG A 173 -25.44 -16.04 25.77
CA ARG A 173 -24.41 -16.16 24.75
C ARG A 173 -24.88 -15.46 23.48
N PHE A 174 -23.98 -14.69 22.88
CA PHE A 174 -24.18 -14.05 21.59
C PHE A 174 -23.47 -14.87 20.52
N VAL A 175 -24.19 -15.27 19.48
CA VAL A 175 -23.66 -16.11 18.38
C VAL A 175 -24.14 -15.55 17.05
N TRP A 176 -23.21 -15.35 16.11
CA TRP A 176 -23.53 -15.01 14.73
C TRP A 176 -23.89 -16.28 13.96
N ARG A 177 -25.05 -16.28 13.30
CA ARG A 177 -25.53 -17.39 12.46
C ARG A 177 -26.15 -16.82 11.20
N GLU A 178 -26.21 -17.62 10.13
CA GLU A 178 -26.86 -17.26 8.88
C GLU A 178 -28.25 -16.67 9.13
N ALA A 179 -28.50 -15.50 8.54
CA ALA A 179 -29.74 -14.78 8.70
C ALA A 179 -30.89 -15.54 8.02
N THR A 180 -32.01 -15.68 8.71
CA THR A 180 -33.25 -16.18 8.14
C THR A 180 -34.25 -15.04 7.97
N ALA A 181 -35.24 -15.18 7.09
CA ALA A 181 -36.29 -14.17 6.92
C ALA A 181 -36.94 -13.75 8.25
N SER A 182 -37.17 -14.72 9.15
CA SER A 182 -37.70 -14.45 10.50
C SER A 182 -36.75 -13.62 11.38
N GLY A 183 -35.43 -13.72 11.18
CA GLY A 183 -34.44 -12.93 11.91
C GLY A 183 -34.43 -11.46 11.50
N LEU A 184 -34.61 -11.18 10.21
CA LEU A 184 -34.70 -9.83 9.66
C LEU A 184 -35.94 -9.09 10.17
N GLU A 185 -37.08 -9.77 10.28
CA GLU A 185 -38.33 -9.19 10.80
C GLU A 185 -38.22 -8.75 12.27
N ASN A 186 -37.38 -9.43 13.04
CA ASN A 186 -37.21 -9.18 14.48
C ASN A 186 -36.14 -8.12 14.82
N GLN A 187 -35.64 -7.35 13.83
CA GLN A 187 -34.63 -6.30 14.03
C GLN A 187 -33.38 -6.77 14.80
N THR A 188 -32.88 -7.96 14.47
CA THR A 188 -31.59 -8.43 15.01
C THR A 188 -30.43 -7.68 14.35
N ASP A 189 -29.33 -7.46 15.08
CA ASP A 189 -28.11 -6.90 14.50
C ASP A 189 -27.64 -7.82 13.37
N LEU A 190 -27.35 -7.23 12.21
CA LEU A 190 -26.88 -7.95 11.02
C LEU A 190 -25.42 -7.62 10.75
N THR A 191 -24.71 -8.59 10.19
CA THR A 191 -23.37 -8.37 9.64
C THR A 191 -23.25 -9.04 8.28
N VAL A 192 -22.54 -8.36 7.37
CA VAL A 192 -22.18 -8.90 6.07
C VAL A 192 -20.77 -9.47 6.14
N ARG A 193 -20.61 -10.67 5.61
CA ARG A 193 -19.35 -11.40 5.52
C ARG A 193 -19.06 -11.72 4.06
N LEU A 194 -17.81 -11.52 3.67
CA LEU A 194 -17.34 -11.70 2.30
C LEU A 194 -16.28 -12.79 2.26
N ARG A 195 -16.41 -13.70 1.29
CA ARG A 195 -15.39 -14.73 1.03
C ARG A 195 -15.14 -14.93 -0.46
N PRO A 196 -13.89 -15.12 -0.88
CA PRO A 196 -13.57 -15.43 -2.27
C PRO A 196 -13.97 -16.87 -2.58
N LEU A 197 -14.55 -17.09 -3.76
CA LEU A 197 -15.00 -18.37 -4.29
C LEU A 197 -14.45 -18.57 -5.69
N ARG A 198 -14.34 -19.84 -6.12
CA ARG A 198 -13.96 -20.19 -7.50
C ARG A 198 -14.95 -21.14 -8.13
N VAL A 199 -14.94 -21.22 -9.46
CA VAL A 199 -15.67 -22.26 -10.18
C VAL A 199 -15.00 -23.62 -9.93
N GLY A 200 -15.79 -24.61 -9.51
CA GLY A 200 -15.38 -26.00 -9.37
C GLY A 200 -15.53 -26.78 -10.68
N ALA A 201 -14.97 -28.00 -10.74
CA ALA A 201 -15.01 -28.87 -11.93
C ALA A 201 -16.43 -29.20 -12.47
N ARG A 202 -17.48 -28.94 -11.69
CA ARG A 202 -18.90 -29.12 -12.08
C ARG A 202 -19.62 -27.79 -12.41
N GLY A 203 -18.88 -26.70 -12.60
CA GLY A 203 -19.45 -25.38 -12.90
C GLY A 203 -20.14 -24.69 -11.73
N ARG A 204 -19.97 -25.18 -10.49
CA ARG A 204 -20.53 -24.55 -9.27
C ARG A 204 -19.47 -23.73 -8.55
N TRP A 205 -19.87 -22.61 -7.97
CA TRP A 205 -19.02 -21.83 -7.06
C TRP A 205 -18.74 -22.61 -5.77
N ILE A 206 -17.46 -22.79 -5.44
CA ILE A 206 -17.00 -23.51 -4.27
C ILE A 206 -15.88 -22.71 -3.57
N LYS A 207 -15.72 -22.93 -2.26
CA LYS A 207 -14.58 -22.37 -1.51
C LYS A 207 -13.26 -22.98 -2.02
N GLY A 208 -13.17 -24.31 -2.10
CA GLY A 208 -11.89 -24.97 -2.37
C GLY A 208 -10.81 -24.55 -1.37
N ASN A 209 -9.60 -24.28 -1.84
CA ASN A 209 -8.51 -23.70 -1.06
C ASN A 209 -8.53 -22.15 -1.04
N MET A 210 -9.53 -21.52 -1.65
CA MET A 210 -9.63 -20.07 -1.79
C MET A 210 -9.76 -19.38 -0.43
N ASN A 211 -8.93 -18.39 -0.19
CA ASN A 211 -8.92 -17.58 1.02
C ASN A 211 -8.26 -16.21 0.74
N TRP A 212 -8.40 -15.26 1.67
CA TRP A 212 -7.93 -13.89 1.49
C TRP A 212 -6.41 -13.73 1.47
N THR A 213 -5.64 -14.69 2.00
CA THR A 213 -4.16 -14.63 1.95
C THR A 213 -3.61 -14.72 0.53
N MET A 214 -4.41 -15.26 -0.41
CA MET A 214 -4.07 -15.25 -1.83
C MET A 214 -4.01 -13.83 -2.42
N PHE A 215 -4.63 -12.86 -1.75
CA PHE A 215 -4.70 -11.46 -2.17
C PHE A 215 -3.93 -10.54 -1.19
N ASP A 216 -2.94 -11.07 -0.46
CA ASP A 216 -2.10 -10.28 0.46
C ASP A 216 -1.12 -9.38 -0.29
N LEU A 217 -0.71 -9.79 -1.50
CA LEU A 217 0.20 -9.06 -2.38
C LEU A 217 -0.54 -8.63 -3.65
N PRO A 218 -0.08 -7.58 -4.36
CA PRO A 218 -0.64 -7.19 -5.67
C PRO A 218 -0.31 -8.24 -6.75
N PHE A 219 -1.05 -8.24 -7.86
CA PHE A 219 -0.98 -9.30 -8.89
C PHE A 219 0.46 -9.62 -9.34
N HIS A 220 1.25 -8.59 -9.63
CA HIS A 220 2.63 -8.74 -10.12
C HIS A 220 3.64 -9.27 -9.09
N GLN A 221 3.31 -9.24 -7.79
CA GLN A 221 4.13 -9.78 -6.70
C GLN A 221 3.57 -11.09 -6.14
N SER A 222 2.34 -11.44 -6.50
CA SER A 222 1.76 -12.72 -6.16
C SER A 222 2.55 -13.81 -6.90
N ALA A 223 3.05 -14.80 -6.15
CA ALA A 223 3.54 -16.01 -6.78
C ALA A 223 2.33 -16.64 -7.47
N HIS A 224 2.37 -16.78 -8.80
CA HIS A 224 1.33 -17.47 -9.57
C HIS A 224 1.25 -18.92 -9.09
N GLY A 225 0.41 -19.15 -8.08
CA GLY A 225 0.25 -20.42 -7.40
C GLY A 225 -0.63 -21.37 -8.21
N GLU A 226 -1.47 -22.13 -7.52
CA GLU A 226 -2.45 -23.06 -8.12
C GLU A 226 -3.46 -22.36 -9.06
N TYR A 227 -3.63 -21.04 -8.95
CA TYR A 227 -4.64 -20.27 -9.67
C TYR A 227 -4.01 -19.10 -10.43
N GLN A 228 -4.56 -18.85 -11.62
CA GLN A 228 -4.20 -17.73 -12.48
C GLN A 228 -5.39 -16.77 -12.55
N PHE A 229 -5.38 -15.70 -11.79
CA PHE A 229 -6.47 -14.73 -11.74
C PHE A 229 -6.35 -13.68 -12.84
N LEU A 230 -7.49 -13.11 -13.27
CA LEU A 230 -7.46 -11.90 -14.09
C LEU A 230 -6.81 -10.76 -13.29
N PRO A 231 -5.84 -10.00 -13.83
CA PRO A 231 -5.11 -9.00 -13.06
C PRO A 231 -6.01 -7.95 -12.39
N GLU A 232 -6.98 -7.41 -13.13
CA GLU A 232 -7.91 -6.39 -12.63
C GLU A 232 -8.75 -6.89 -11.45
N GLN A 233 -9.26 -8.12 -11.55
CA GLN A 233 -10.03 -8.76 -10.47
C GLN A 233 -9.16 -9.04 -9.25
N HIS A 234 -7.94 -9.53 -9.47
CA HIS A 234 -7.00 -9.79 -8.38
C HIS A 234 -6.64 -8.50 -7.63
N ASP A 235 -6.35 -7.43 -8.36
CA ASP A 235 -5.97 -6.15 -7.76
C ASP A 235 -7.14 -5.50 -7.01
N ALA A 236 -8.38 -5.64 -7.50
CA ALA A 236 -9.58 -5.20 -6.76
C ALA A 236 -9.76 -5.97 -5.44
N LEU A 237 -9.58 -7.30 -5.46
CA LEU A 237 -9.65 -8.15 -4.27
C LEU A 237 -8.50 -7.87 -3.29
N HIS A 238 -7.29 -7.59 -3.80
CA HIS A 238 -6.16 -7.15 -3.00
C HIS A 238 -6.45 -5.82 -2.31
N GLU A 239 -7.02 -4.85 -3.02
CA GLU A 239 -7.39 -3.54 -2.46
C GLU A 239 -8.41 -3.70 -1.32
N LEU A 240 -9.41 -4.57 -1.50
CA LEU A 240 -10.40 -4.88 -0.46
C LEU A 240 -9.76 -5.55 0.77
N ASN A 241 -8.86 -6.52 0.56
CA ASN A 241 -8.13 -7.19 1.64
C ASN A 241 -7.23 -6.20 2.40
N ARG A 242 -6.60 -5.24 1.71
CA ARG A 242 -5.80 -4.18 2.33
C ARG A 242 -6.63 -3.26 3.22
N LEU A 243 -7.84 -2.89 2.78
CA LEU A 243 -8.77 -2.09 3.60
C LEU A 243 -9.17 -2.85 4.87
N TYR A 244 -9.47 -4.14 4.75
CA TYR A 244 -9.80 -4.99 5.90
C TYR A 244 -8.64 -5.16 6.88
N THR A 245 -7.47 -5.60 6.40
CA THR A 245 -6.26 -5.82 7.23
C THR A 245 -5.78 -4.55 7.91
N SER A 246 -5.99 -3.37 7.29
CA SER A 246 -5.70 -2.08 7.93
C SER A 246 -6.70 -1.70 9.03
N SER A 247 -7.91 -2.27 9.00
CA SER A 247 -8.99 -1.98 9.95
C SER A 247 -9.00 -2.94 11.15
N VAL A 248 -8.39 -4.11 11.05
CA VAL A 248 -8.24 -5.08 12.16
C VAL A 248 -6.91 -4.91 12.90
N SER A 249 -6.93 -5.00 14.23
CA SER A 249 -5.73 -4.88 15.08
C SER A 249 -4.94 -6.20 15.23
N SER A 250 -5.52 -7.33 14.83
CA SER A 250 -4.91 -8.68 14.79
C SER A 250 -5.02 -9.26 13.39
N LEU A 251 -4.23 -10.29 13.06
CA LEU A 251 -4.43 -11.11 11.86
C LEU A 251 -5.89 -11.53 11.84
N GLY A 252 -6.68 -10.94 10.93
CA GLY A 252 -8.11 -11.19 10.83
C GLY A 252 -8.39 -12.63 10.42
N SER A 253 -9.67 -12.98 10.24
CA SER A 253 -9.99 -14.24 9.58
C SER A 253 -9.39 -14.25 8.16
N ASN A 254 -8.56 -15.24 7.86
CA ASN A 254 -8.03 -15.46 6.51
C ASN A 254 -9.11 -15.93 5.54
N ASP A 255 -10.23 -16.44 6.04
CA ASP A 255 -11.30 -17.01 5.22
C ASP A 255 -12.41 -16.00 4.91
N VAL A 256 -12.59 -15.00 5.77
CA VAL A 256 -13.77 -14.13 5.73
C VAL A 256 -13.42 -12.70 6.12
N ILE A 257 -13.89 -11.75 5.32
CA ILE A 257 -13.89 -10.31 5.65
C ILE A 257 -15.27 -9.97 6.20
N THR A 258 -15.32 -9.41 7.41
CA THR A 258 -16.55 -8.83 7.96
C THR A 258 -16.64 -7.37 7.55
N LEU A 259 -17.65 -7.02 6.74
CA LEU A 259 -17.76 -5.70 6.11
C LEU A 259 -17.86 -4.57 7.14
N ALA A 260 -18.57 -4.80 8.25
CA ALA A 260 -18.74 -3.85 9.34
C ALA A 260 -17.42 -3.46 10.03
N THR A 261 -16.35 -4.22 9.82
CA THR A 261 -15.03 -3.92 10.37
C THR A 261 -14.29 -2.84 9.56
N ILE A 262 -14.64 -2.66 8.28
CA ILE A 262 -14.00 -1.68 7.41
C ILE A 262 -14.67 -0.33 7.62
N ASN A 263 -14.02 0.55 8.39
CA ASN A 263 -14.56 1.87 8.75
C ASN A 263 -14.18 2.98 7.74
N MET A 264 -13.94 2.61 6.47
CA MET A 264 -13.40 3.51 5.43
C MET A 264 -14.41 3.66 4.28
N PRO A 265 -14.83 4.88 3.93
CA PRO A 265 -15.78 5.11 2.83
C PRO A 265 -15.31 4.57 1.47
N GLN A 266 -13.99 4.53 1.26
CA GLN A 266 -13.35 4.02 0.04
C GLN A 266 -13.69 2.54 -0.24
N MET A 267 -14.21 1.82 0.76
CA MET A 267 -14.67 0.44 0.57
C MET A 267 -15.68 0.31 -0.57
N TRP A 268 -16.59 1.26 -0.73
CA TRP A 268 -17.62 1.20 -1.77
C TRP A 268 -17.02 1.33 -3.17
N ASP A 269 -16.04 2.22 -3.35
CA ASP A 269 -15.33 2.39 -4.62
C ASP A 269 -14.59 1.12 -5.04
N VAL A 270 -14.13 0.31 -4.08
CA VAL A 270 -13.47 -0.97 -4.35
C VAL A 270 -14.47 -2.04 -4.72
N LEU A 271 -15.61 -2.10 -4.02
CA LEU A 271 -16.67 -3.07 -4.32
C LEU A 271 -17.27 -2.85 -5.72
N ASP A 272 -17.33 -1.60 -6.21
CA ASP A 272 -17.80 -1.28 -7.56
C ASP A 272 -16.86 -1.79 -8.68
N LYS A 273 -15.60 -2.15 -8.35
CA LYS A 273 -14.61 -2.69 -9.31
C LYS A 273 -14.67 -4.23 -9.41
N ILE A 274 -15.40 -4.90 -8.52
CA ILE A 274 -15.48 -6.37 -8.42
C ILE A 274 -16.75 -6.87 -9.12
#